data_AF-A0A924JLH4-F1
#
_entry.id   AF-A0A924JLH4-F1
#
_cell.length_a   1.000
_cell.length_b   1.000
_cell.length_c   1.000
_cell.angle_alpha   90.00
_cell.angle_beta   90.00
_cell.angle_gamma   90.00
#
_symmetry.space_group_name_H-M   'P 1'
#
loop_
_entity.id
_entity.type
_entity.pdbx_description
1 polymer ?
#
loop_
_entity_poly.entity_id
_entity_poly.type
_entity_poly.pdbx_seq_one_letter_code
_entity_poly.pdbx_strand_id
1 'polypeptide(L)'
;MQWLNTIVDELIARHPDGEILIESGGSPSGTYHLGHMRELVTCDAIMLELQRRGRAAKHIYFVDDLDGFRKVPGNVPEEWSQYLGMPLCDVPSPSGAAGESYADHFLQGLKDSCTALHIDVEFVL
;
A
#
# COMPACT_ATOMS: atom_id res chain seq x y z
N MET A 1 1.67 -21.32 10.16
CA MET A 1 0.29 -21.18 10.70
C MET A 1 -0.69 -21.87 9.75
N GLN A 2 -1.77 -22.50 10.24
CA GLN A 2 -2.64 -23.32 9.37
C GLN A 2 -3.32 -22.52 8.24
N TRP A 3 -3.81 -21.32 8.52
CA TRP A 3 -4.45 -20.46 7.51
C TRP A 3 -3.49 -20.15 6.36
N LEU A 4 -2.24 -19.77 6.70
CA LEU A 4 -1.21 -19.41 5.74
C LEU A 4 -0.85 -20.60 4.84
N ASN A 5 -0.66 -21.77 5.45
CA ASN A 5 -0.35 -22.98 4.70
C ASN A 5 -1.46 -23.32 3.71
N THR A 6 -2.72 -23.21 4.14
CA THR A 6 -3.89 -23.51 3.29
C THR A 6 -3.93 -22.59 2.07
N ILE A 7 -3.75 -21.29 2.27
CA ILE A 7 -3.72 -20.31 1.16
C ILE A 7 -2.56 -20.60 0.20
N VAL A 8 -1.36 -20.86 0.73
CA VAL A 8 -0.17 -21.10 -0.09
C VAL A 8 -0.27 -22.42 -0.87
N ASP A 9 -0.85 -23.47 -0.27
CA ASP A 9 -1.13 -24.73 -0.97
C ASP A 9 -2.07 -24.50 -2.16
N GLU A 10 -3.14 -23.73 -1.96
CA GLU A 10 -4.07 -23.37 -3.02
C GLU A 10 -3.41 -22.53 -4.13
N LEU A 11 -2.57 -21.55 -3.76
CA LEU A 11 -1.85 -20.71 -4.73
C LEU A 11 -0.88 -21.54 -5.58
N ILE A 12 -0.12 -22.44 -4.96
CA ILE A 12 0.80 -23.36 -5.67
C ILE A 12 0.05 -24.27 -6.64
N ALA A 13 -1.12 -24.79 -6.22
CA ALA A 13 -1.93 -25.67 -7.06
C ALA A 13 -2.57 -24.94 -8.25
N ARG A 14 -3.01 -23.68 -8.06
CA ARG A 14 -3.63 -22.86 -9.12
C ARG A 14 -2.61 -22.26 -10.09
N HIS A 15 -1.42 -21.96 -9.59
CA HIS A 15 -0.32 -21.38 -10.35
C HIS A 15 0.89 -22.31 -10.24
N PRO A 16 0.93 -23.43 -10.99
CA PRO A 16 2.01 -24.41 -10.87
C PRO A 16 3.36 -23.87 -11.35
N ASP A 17 3.35 -22.94 -12.31
CA ASP A 17 4.53 -22.37 -12.95
C ASP A 17 4.53 -20.83 -12.85
N GLY A 18 5.69 -20.23 -13.10
CA GLY A 18 5.87 -18.78 -13.10
C GLY A 18 6.02 -18.15 -11.72
N GLU A 19 6.28 -16.84 -11.74
CA GLU A 19 6.31 -15.99 -10.55
C GLU A 19 4.89 -15.63 -10.13
N ILE A 20 4.62 -15.69 -8.82
CA ILE A 20 3.34 -15.29 -8.24
C ILE A 20 3.44 -13.86 -7.73
N LEU A 21 2.72 -12.95 -8.37
CA LEU A 21 2.58 -11.57 -7.94
C LEU A 21 1.48 -11.47 -6.88
N ILE A 22 1.82 -10.91 -5.73
CA ILE A 22 0.90 -10.62 -4.64
C ILE A 22 0.70 -9.11 -4.60
N GLU A 23 -0.55 -8.69 -4.52
CA GLU A 23 -0.93 -7.29 -4.51
C GLU A 23 -1.58 -6.92 -3.19
N SER A 24 -1.20 -5.75 -2.68
CA SER A 24 -1.98 -4.96 -1.74
C SER A 24 -2.16 -3.57 -2.35
N GLY A 25 -3.07 -2.76 -1.81
CA GLY A 25 -3.22 -1.41 -2.33
C GLY A 25 -3.97 -0.47 -1.42
N GLY A 26 -4.13 0.77 -1.88
CA GLY A 26 -5.00 1.73 -1.24
C GLY A 26 -4.67 3.18 -1.56
N SER A 27 -5.72 4.00 -1.49
CA SER A 27 -5.65 5.42 -1.78
C SER A 27 -4.96 6.21 -0.65
N PRO A 28 -3.96 7.05 -0.94
CA PRO A 28 -3.28 7.91 0.04
C PRO A 28 -4.12 9.14 0.40
N SER A 29 -5.38 8.90 0.80
CA SER A 29 -6.40 9.92 1.08
C SER A 29 -6.34 10.49 2.51
N GLY A 30 -5.31 10.10 3.28
CA GLY A 30 -5.09 10.51 4.65
C GLY A 30 -4.15 9.54 5.37
N THR A 31 -4.02 9.70 6.68
CA THR A 31 -3.08 8.88 7.48
C THR A 31 -3.43 7.40 7.43
N TYR A 32 -2.45 6.58 7.04
CA TYR A 32 -2.56 5.13 7.07
C TYR A 32 -2.64 4.61 8.52
N HIS A 33 -3.73 3.93 8.85
CA HIS A 33 -3.91 3.25 10.12
C HIS A 33 -3.48 1.77 10.07
N LEU A 34 -3.42 1.10 11.24
CA LEU A 34 -3.08 -0.33 11.37
C LEU A 34 -3.89 -1.28 10.48
N GLY A 35 -5.12 -0.91 10.10
CA GLY A 35 -5.90 -1.67 9.12
C GLY A 35 -5.20 -1.86 7.76
N HIS A 36 -4.48 -0.85 7.25
CA HIS A 36 -3.71 -0.99 6.01
C HIS A 36 -2.47 -1.86 6.21
N MET A 37 -1.82 -1.73 7.37
CA MET A 37 -0.70 -2.59 7.74
C MET A 37 -1.09 -4.06 7.81
N ARG A 38 -2.33 -4.37 8.21
CA ARG A 38 -2.82 -5.75 8.21
C ARG A 38 -2.79 -6.35 6.81
N GLU A 39 -3.14 -5.58 5.78
CA GLU A 39 -3.10 -6.06 4.40
C GLU A 39 -1.66 -6.32 3.95
N LEU A 40 -0.78 -5.33 4.12
CA LEU A 40 0.65 -5.45 3.82
C LEU A 40 1.30 -6.66 4.48
N VAL A 41 1.11 -6.84 5.80
CA VAL A 41 1.69 -7.95 6.56
C VAL A 41 1.10 -9.30 6.14
N THR A 42 -0.16 -9.33 5.73
CA THR A 42 -0.78 -10.57 5.22
C THR A 42 -0.16 -10.96 3.88
N CYS A 43 0.01 -10.01 2.97
CA CYS A 43 0.64 -10.22 1.68
C CYS A 43 2.11 -10.63 1.81
N ASP A 44 2.87 -9.95 2.67
CA ASP A 44 4.27 -10.28 2.98
C ASP A 44 4.40 -11.70 3.56
N ALA A 45 3.54 -12.09 4.51
CA ALA A 45 3.55 -13.44 5.06
C ALA A 45 3.30 -14.52 3.99
N ILE A 46 2.41 -14.26 3.02
CA ILE A 46 2.14 -15.15 1.89
C ILE A 46 3.36 -15.23 0.96
N MET A 47 3.97 -14.08 0.62
CA MET A 47 5.17 -14.01 -0.21
C MET A 47 6.32 -14.80 0.41
N LEU A 48 6.62 -14.56 1.68
CA LEU A 48 7.69 -15.23 2.41
C LEU A 48 7.47 -16.74 2.48
N GLU A 49 6.24 -17.20 2.71
CA GLU A 49 5.94 -18.63 2.74
C GLU A 49 6.03 -19.29 1.35
N LEU A 50 5.64 -18.59 0.28
CA LEU A 50 5.86 -19.05 -1.10
C LEU A 50 7.36 -19.18 -1.41
N GLN A 51 8.15 -18.16 -1.10
CA GLN A 51 9.60 -18.16 -1.27
C GLN A 51 10.27 -19.26 -0.45
N ARG A 52 9.83 -19.47 0.80
CA ARG A 52 10.30 -20.58 1.67
C ARG A 52 10.04 -21.95 1.06
N ARG A 53 9.00 -22.09 0.23
CA ARG A 53 8.65 -23.32 -0.51
C ARG A 53 9.28 -23.40 -1.91
N GLY A 54 10.21 -22.50 -2.24
CA GLY A 54 10.94 -22.50 -3.50
C GLY A 54 10.16 -21.93 -4.68
N ARG A 55 9.07 -21.19 -4.44
CA ARG A 55 8.32 -20.48 -5.48
C ARG A 55 8.85 -19.06 -5.63
N ALA A 56 8.99 -18.60 -6.87
CA ALA A 56 9.20 -17.18 -7.15
C ALA A 56 7.92 -16.41 -6.80
N ALA A 57 8.04 -15.40 -5.95
CA ALA A 57 6.94 -14.54 -5.56
C ALA A 57 7.44 -13.13 -5.25
N LYS A 58 6.60 -12.14 -5.55
CA LYS A 58 6.88 -10.72 -5.34
C LYS A 58 5.65 -10.00 -4.80
N HIS A 59 5.85 -9.02 -3.94
CA HIS A 59 4.78 -8.19 -3.38
C HIS A 59 4.83 -6.78 -3.97
N ILE A 60 3.71 -6.32 -4.53
CA ILE A 60 3.51 -4.93 -4.95
C ILE A 60 2.44 -4.24 -4.09
N TYR A 61 2.60 -2.93 -3.92
CA TYR A 61 1.61 -2.02 -3.35
C TYR A 61 1.14 -1.06 -4.44
N PHE A 62 -0.11 -1.22 -4.90
CA PHE A 62 -0.71 -0.30 -5.86
C PHE A 62 -1.24 0.94 -5.13
N VAL A 63 -0.76 2.12 -5.51
CA VAL A 63 -1.14 3.39 -4.91
C VAL A 63 -2.23 4.04 -5.75
N ASP A 64 -3.46 4.09 -5.23
CA ASP A 64 -4.57 4.77 -5.91
C ASP A 64 -4.49 6.30 -5.73
N ASP A 65 -3.44 6.95 -6.23
CA ASP A 65 -3.23 8.40 -6.09
C ASP A 65 -4.07 9.25 -7.05
N LEU A 66 -4.63 8.63 -8.10
CA LEU A 66 -5.60 9.25 -9.00
C LEU A 66 -7.02 9.34 -8.41
N ASP A 67 -7.25 8.77 -7.23
CA ASP A 67 -8.54 8.92 -6.55
C ASP A 67 -8.85 10.40 -6.28
N GLY A 68 -10.12 10.77 -6.34
CA GLY A 68 -10.53 12.15 -6.05
C GLY A 68 -10.42 12.48 -4.56
N PHE A 69 -9.97 13.70 -4.24
CA PHE A 69 -9.97 14.25 -2.89
C PHE A 69 -11.41 14.57 -2.45
N ARG A 70 -12.06 13.63 -1.76
CA ARG A 70 -13.51 13.68 -1.45
C ARG A 70 -13.89 14.46 -0.20
N LYS A 71 -12.98 14.57 0.77
CA LYS A 71 -13.21 15.25 2.05
C LYS A 71 -11.88 15.68 2.66
N VAL A 72 -11.89 16.72 3.48
CA VAL A 72 -10.72 17.14 4.27
C VAL A 72 -10.68 16.32 5.57
N PRO A 73 -9.62 15.53 5.84
CA PRO A 73 -9.47 14.84 7.12
C PRO A 73 -9.24 15.81 8.29
N GLY A 74 -9.57 15.40 9.51
CA GLY A 74 -9.48 16.28 10.69
C GLY A 74 -8.06 16.72 11.08
N ASN A 75 -7.02 16.06 10.55
CA ASN A 75 -5.62 16.44 10.74
C ASN A 75 -5.05 17.30 9.60
N VAL A 76 -5.89 17.72 8.65
CA VAL A 76 -5.53 18.60 7.54
C VAL A 76 -6.27 19.93 7.70
N PRO A 77 -5.63 21.09 7.45
CA PRO A 77 -6.30 22.39 7.57
C PRO A 77 -7.54 22.52 6.67
N GLU A 78 -8.60 23.15 7.18
CA GLU A 78 -9.90 23.27 6.49
C GLU A 78 -9.80 24.00 5.13
N GLU A 79 -8.78 24.86 4.96
CA GLU A 79 -8.48 25.55 3.69
C GLU A 79 -8.13 24.60 2.54
N TRP A 80 -7.81 23.33 2.79
CA TRP A 80 -7.64 22.31 1.74
C TRP A 80 -8.95 21.98 1.02
N SER A 81 -10.10 22.38 1.56
CA SER A 81 -11.40 22.23 0.89
C SER A 81 -11.45 22.85 -0.51
N GLN A 82 -10.57 23.81 -0.82
CA GLN A 82 -10.43 24.39 -2.16
C GLN A 82 -9.96 23.39 -3.22
N TYR A 83 -9.35 22.27 -2.81
CA TYR A 83 -8.81 21.24 -3.71
C TYR A 83 -9.74 20.02 -3.87
N LEU A 84 -10.95 20.07 -3.30
CA LEU A 84 -11.89 18.95 -3.39
C LEU A 84 -12.22 18.59 -4.84
N GLY A 85 -12.23 17.29 -5.12
CA GLY A 85 -12.48 16.74 -6.46
C GLY A 85 -11.24 16.61 -7.35
N MET A 86 -10.09 17.16 -6.96
CA MET A 86 -8.81 16.93 -7.64
C MET A 86 -8.25 15.53 -7.33
N PRO A 87 -7.47 14.91 -8.23
CA PRO A 87 -6.68 13.72 -7.93
C PRO A 87 -5.74 13.94 -6.74
N LEU A 88 -5.54 12.96 -5.86
CA LEU A 88 -4.66 13.11 -4.68
C LEU A 88 -3.21 13.44 -5.06
N CYS A 89 -2.73 12.96 -6.21
CA CYS A 89 -1.41 13.30 -6.77
C CYS A 89 -1.28 14.77 -7.21
N ASP A 90 -2.39 15.46 -7.48
CA ASP A 90 -2.42 16.86 -7.92
C ASP A 90 -2.72 17.84 -6.77
N VAL A 91 -3.19 17.35 -5.62
CA VAL A 91 -3.47 18.18 -4.44
C VAL A 91 -2.13 18.54 -3.76
N PRO A 92 -1.90 19.80 -3.37
CA PRO A 92 -0.66 20.19 -2.67
C PRO A 92 -0.50 19.48 -1.31
N SER A 93 0.75 19.12 -0.97
CA SER A 93 1.08 18.54 0.34
C SER A 93 0.69 19.46 1.51
N PRO A 94 0.05 18.93 2.58
CA PRO A 94 -0.26 19.70 3.78
C PRO A 94 0.97 20.08 4.61
N SER A 95 2.15 19.51 4.32
CA SER A 95 3.41 19.88 4.97
C SER A 95 3.97 21.23 4.49
N GLY A 96 3.52 21.70 3.32
CA GLY A 96 4.09 22.86 2.62
C GLY A 96 5.42 22.58 1.93
N ALA A 97 5.87 21.32 1.86
CA ALA A 97 7.08 20.95 1.13
C ALA A 97 6.89 21.15 -0.38
N ALA A 98 7.85 21.84 -1.00
CA ALA A 98 7.80 22.11 -2.43
C ALA A 98 8.01 20.82 -3.25
N GLY A 99 7.11 20.55 -4.20
CA GLY A 99 7.19 19.39 -5.08
C GLY A 99 6.64 18.09 -4.50
N GLU A 100 6.03 18.12 -3.31
CA GLU A 100 5.34 16.98 -2.69
C GLU A 100 3.83 17.13 -2.88
N SER A 101 3.16 16.06 -3.35
CA SER A 101 1.70 16.00 -3.40
C SER A 101 1.09 15.57 -2.07
N TYR A 102 -0.21 15.73 -1.93
CA TYR A 102 -0.98 15.19 -0.81
C TYR A 102 -0.82 13.67 -0.73
N ALA A 103 -0.86 12.98 -1.88
CA ALA A 103 -0.62 11.55 -1.97
C ALA A 103 0.77 11.16 -1.43
N ASP A 104 1.82 11.86 -1.86
CA ASP A 104 3.20 11.60 -1.41
C ASP A 104 3.33 11.74 0.10
N HIS A 105 2.77 12.81 0.66
CA HIS A 105 2.83 13.11 2.09
C HIS A 105 2.27 11.96 2.95
N PHE A 106 1.09 11.45 2.61
CA PHE A 106 0.47 10.37 3.37
C PHE A 106 1.08 9.01 3.08
N LEU A 107 1.51 8.76 1.84
CA LEU A 107 2.16 7.52 1.45
C LEU A 107 3.51 7.33 2.16
N GLN A 108 4.24 8.41 2.43
CA GLN A 108 5.55 8.34 3.09
C GLN A 108 5.49 7.63 4.45
N GLY A 109 4.46 7.90 5.25
CA GLY A 109 4.30 7.24 6.55
C GLY A 109 4.10 5.72 6.45
N LEU A 110 3.48 5.24 5.37
CA LEU A 110 3.35 3.81 5.09
C LEU A 110 4.69 3.21 4.67
N LYS A 111 5.43 3.87 3.77
CA LYS A 111 6.78 3.47 3.33
C LYS A 111 7.76 3.35 4.50
N ASP A 112 7.73 4.32 5.42
CA ASP A 112 8.54 4.32 6.63
C ASP A 112 8.19 3.12 7.53
N SER A 113 6.90 2.81 7.66
CA SER A 113 6.41 1.67 8.44
C SER A 113 6.86 0.33 7.84
N CYS A 114 6.77 0.15 6.51
CA CYS A 114 7.29 -1.03 5.82
C CYS A 114 8.80 -1.18 6.03
N THR A 115 9.55 -0.09 5.92
CA THR A 115 11.01 -0.07 6.16
C THR A 115 11.35 -0.50 7.58
N ALA A 116 10.65 0.04 8.58
CA ALA A 116 10.87 -0.27 10.00
C ALA A 116 10.53 -1.73 10.34
N LEU A 117 9.58 -2.33 9.64
CA LEU A 117 9.16 -3.72 9.83
C LEU A 117 9.85 -4.72 8.92
N HIS A 118 10.75 -4.24 8.03
CA HIS A 118 11.41 -5.05 7.01
C HIS A 118 10.45 -5.80 6.08
N ILE A 119 9.35 -5.14 5.69
CA ILE A 119 8.42 -5.66 4.69
C ILE A 119 8.99 -5.34 3.30
N ASP A 120 9.25 -6.37 2.50
CA ASP A 120 9.79 -6.24 1.14
C ASP A 120 8.64 -6.08 0.14
N VAL A 121 8.37 -4.84 -0.25
CA VAL A 121 7.26 -4.46 -1.13
C VAL A 121 7.69 -3.37 -2.11
N GLU A 122 7.28 -3.51 -3.37
CA GLU A 122 7.45 -2.48 -4.40
C GLU A 122 6.21 -1.60 -4.49
N PHE A 123 6.37 -0.28 -4.37
CA PHE A 123 5.27 0.66 -4.58
C PHE A 123 5.13 0.99 -6.07
N VAL A 124 3.93 0.81 -6.61
CA VAL A 124 3.56 1.10 -7.99
C VAL A 124 2.55 2.25 -7.99
N LEU A 125 2.85 3.29 -8.79
CA LEU A 125 1.99 4.46 -9.03
C LEU A 125 1.27 4.29 -10.38
#